data_AF-A0A7V8VZQ3-F1
#
_entry.id   AF-A0A7V8VZQ3-F1
#
_cell.length_a   1.000
_cell.length_b   1.000
_cell.length_c   1.000
_cell.angle_alpha   90.00
_cell.angle_beta   90.00
_cell.angle_gamma   90.00
#
_symmetry.space_group_name_H-M   'P 1'
#
loop_
_entity.id
_entity.type
_entity.pdbx_description
1 polymer ?
#
loop_
_entity_poly.entity_id
_entity_poly.type
_entity_poly.pdbx_seq_one_letter_code
_entity_poly.pdbx_strand_id
1 'polypeptide(L)'
;MEKFYKAYSKPVGNRKYYFVKSYIRFPEYKNVDDLLMGYAMHINFNRACDIAGINNMHVRQRLLEQIETAPETRLVNIFRPVKPSHNFIRSLRNSFSLLNARSLSRFWKTAG
;
A
#
# COMPACT_ATOMS: atom_id res chain seq x y z
N MET A 1 18.34 20.09 0.21
CA MET A 1 17.69 18.74 0.15
C MET A 1 17.92 17.96 1.44
N GLU A 2 16.85 17.58 2.13
CA GLU A 2 16.89 16.90 3.42
C GLU A 2 16.23 15.51 3.33
N LYS A 3 16.85 14.49 3.92
CA LYS A 3 16.28 13.14 4.00
C LYS A 3 15.62 12.94 5.35
N PHE A 4 14.39 12.46 5.34
CA PHE A 4 13.69 12.10 6.57
C PHE A 4 13.01 10.74 6.43
N TYR A 5 12.82 10.08 7.55
CA TYR A 5 12.37 8.69 7.59
C TYR A 5 11.22 8.54 8.58
N LYS A 6 10.28 7.66 8.26
CA LYS A 6 9.18 7.29 9.16
C LYS A 6 9.13 5.78 9.23
N ALA A 7 9.02 5.25 10.44
CA ALA A 7 8.81 3.84 10.67
C ALA A 7 7.68 3.63 11.66
N TYR A 8 6.89 2.58 11.46
CA TYR A 8 5.85 2.16 12.39
C TYR A 8 5.68 0.64 12.30
N SER A 9 5.19 0.04 13.38
CA SER A 9 4.79 -1.37 13.35
C SER A 9 3.28 -1.52 13.45
N LYS A 10 2.74 -2.52 12.77
CA LYS A 10 1.34 -2.92 12.96
C LYS A 10 1.24 -4.43 13.11
N PRO A 11 0.42 -4.94 14.04
CA PRO A 11 0.01 -6.33 14.04
C PRO A 11 -0.91 -6.57 12.84
N VAL A 12 -0.61 -7.57 12.01
CA VAL A 12 -1.45 -8.02 10.91
C VAL A 12 -1.64 -9.53 11.09
N GLY A 13 -2.82 -9.93 11.54
CA GLY A 13 -3.08 -11.29 12.00
C GLY A 13 -2.24 -11.63 13.23
N ASN A 14 -1.52 -12.76 13.18
CA ASN A 14 -0.67 -13.22 14.28
C ASN A 14 0.82 -12.80 14.15
N ARG A 15 1.14 -11.83 13.29
CA ARG A 15 2.52 -11.38 13.05
C ARG A 15 2.63 -9.87 13.10
N LYS A 16 3.72 -9.37 13.70
CA LYS A 16 4.09 -7.95 13.71
C LYS A 16 4.84 -7.62 12.41
N TYR A 17 4.35 -6.63 11.67
CA TYR A 17 5.01 -6.12 10.47
C TYR A 17 5.59 -4.74 10.75
N TYR A 18 6.77 -4.50 10.20
CA TYR A 18 7.44 -3.21 10.20
C TYR A 18 7.25 -2.54 8.85
N PHE A 19 6.83 -1.28 8.91
CA PHE A 19 6.65 -0.41 7.77
C PHE A 19 7.67 0.69 7.86
N VAL A 20 8.45 0.85 6.79
CA VAL A 20 9.53 1.83 6.72
C VAL A 20 9.34 2.68 5.47
N LYS A 21 9.38 4.00 5.63
CA LYS A 21 9.25 4.99 4.55
C LYS A 21 10.42 5.96 4.60
N SER A 22 11.10 6.12 3.47
CA SER A 22 12.14 7.14 3.27
C SER A 22 11.61 8.24 2.37
N TYR A 23 11.83 9.47 2.77
CA TYR A 23 11.37 10.65 2.06
C TYR A 23 12.49 11.64 1.83
N ILE A 24 12.26 12.55 0.90
CA ILE A 24 13.16 13.63 0.61
C ILE A 24 12.39 14.94 0.49
N ARG A 25 12.87 15.96 1.20
CA ARG A 25 12.30 17.29 1.26
C ARG A 25 13.21 18.28 0.56
N PHE A 26 12.61 19.16 -0.22
CA PHE A 26 13.30 20.26 -0.88
C PHE A 26 12.91 21.56 -0.19
N PRO A 27 13.66 22.03 0.83
CA PRO A 27 13.34 23.27 1.53
C PRO A 27 13.37 24.50 0.60
N GLU A 28 14.02 24.39 -0.56
CA GLU A 28 14.16 25.44 -1.56
C GLU A 28 12.82 25.76 -2.27
N TYR A 29 11.87 24.81 -2.30
CA TYR A 29 10.55 25.01 -2.91
C TYR A 29 9.46 25.11 -1.85
N LYS A 30 8.76 26.24 -1.80
CA LYS A 30 7.56 26.40 -0.96
C LYS A 30 6.38 25.67 -1.62
N ASN A 31 5.58 24.96 -0.82
CA ASN A 31 4.38 24.20 -1.23
C ASN A 31 4.64 22.95 -2.08
N VAL A 32 5.85 22.39 -2.04
CA VAL A 32 6.11 21.07 -2.63
C VAL A 32 6.01 20.02 -1.54
N ASP A 33 5.15 19.03 -1.77
CA ASP A 33 5.02 17.88 -0.88
C ASP A 33 6.31 17.06 -0.84
N ASP A 34 6.54 16.42 0.30
CA ASP A 34 7.69 15.56 0.47
C ASP A 34 7.64 14.36 -0.48
N LEU A 35 8.74 14.11 -1.20
CA LEU A 35 8.80 13.01 -2.16
C LEU A 35 9.13 11.70 -1.43
N LEU A 36 8.28 10.68 -1.61
CA LEU A 36 8.54 9.33 -1.13
C LEU A 36 9.59 8.67 -2.03
N MET A 37 10.79 8.44 -1.48
CA MET A 37 11.90 7.81 -2.21
C MET A 37 11.90 6.29 -2.10
N GLY A 38 11.34 5.75 -1.02
CA GLY A 38 11.47 4.34 -0.70
C GLY A 38 10.43 3.91 0.32
N TYR A 39 9.89 2.71 0.13
CA TYR A 39 8.89 2.13 1.00
C TYR A 39 9.09 0.62 1.08
N ALA A 40 8.95 0.09 2.29
CA ALA A 40 9.00 -1.34 2.53
C ALA A 40 8.05 -1.75 3.65
N MET A 41 7.54 -2.97 3.52
CA MET A 41 6.80 -3.68 4.54
C MET A 41 7.44 -5.05 4.71
N HIS A 42 7.90 -5.39 5.92
CA HIS A 42 8.50 -6.70 6.18
C HIS A 42 8.37 -7.10 7.66
N ILE A 43 8.39 -8.40 7.94
CA ILE A 43 8.32 -8.95 9.32
C ILE A 43 9.62 -8.67 10.08
N ASN A 44 10.75 -8.68 9.36
CA ASN A 44 12.06 -8.29 9.88
C ASN A 44 12.32 -6.81 9.55
N PHE A 45 12.55 -6.00 10.59
CA PHE A 45 12.82 -4.57 10.49
C PHE A 45 14.05 -4.23 9.64
N ASN A 46 15.16 -4.93 9.82
CA ASN A 46 16.39 -4.67 9.07
C ASN A 46 16.17 -4.85 7.57
N ARG A 47 15.44 -5.90 7.19
CA ARG A 47 15.09 -6.16 5.80
C ARG A 47 14.12 -5.12 5.23
N ALA A 48 13.20 -4.58 6.04
CA ALA A 48 12.39 -3.43 5.64
C ALA A 48 13.27 -2.19 5.39
N CYS A 49 14.26 -1.93 6.24
CA CYS A 49 15.21 -0.83 6.05
C CYS A 49 16.07 -1.01 4.79
N ASP A 50 16.51 -2.23 4.49
CA ASP A 50 17.29 -2.54 3.27
C ASP A 50 16.46 -2.23 2.01
N ILE A 51 15.21 -2.70 1.96
CA ILE A 51 14.29 -2.46 0.82
C ILE A 51 13.95 -0.97 0.69
N ALA A 52 13.79 -0.25 1.80
CA ALA A 52 13.56 1.19 1.81
C ALA A 52 14.83 2.03 1.54
N GLY A 53 15.99 1.41 1.31
CA GLY A 53 17.25 2.11 0.99
C GLY A 53 17.89 2.85 2.16
N ILE A 54 17.56 2.49 3.41
CA ILE A 54 18.11 3.13 4.62
C ILE A 54 19.34 2.35 5.08
N ASN A 55 20.54 2.71 4.63
CA ASN A 55 21.76 1.97 4.96
C ASN A 55 22.46 2.44 6.25
N ASN A 56 22.07 3.59 6.81
CA ASN A 56 22.73 4.14 8.00
C ASN A 56 22.23 3.46 9.29
N MET A 57 23.14 2.79 10.01
CA MET A 57 22.82 2.07 11.26
C MET A 57 22.24 2.96 12.36
N HIS A 58 22.77 4.18 12.56
CA HIS A 58 22.26 5.09 13.60
C HIS A 58 20.81 5.49 13.34
N VAL A 59 20.45 5.66 12.06
CA VAL A 59 19.06 5.96 11.66
C VAL A 59 18.16 4.75 11.92
N ARG A 60 18.61 3.54 11.59
CA ARG A 60 17.87 2.30 11.87
C ARG A 60 17.57 2.14 13.36
N GLN A 61 18.58 2.33 14.20
CA GLN A 61 18.44 2.20 15.65
C GLN A 61 17.45 3.21 16.21
N ARG A 62 17.57 4.49 15.84
CA ARG A 62 16.63 5.54 16.25
C ARG A 62 15.19 5.22 15.82
N LEU A 63 15.00 4.72 14.60
CA LEU A 63 13.68 4.35 14.09
C LEU A 63 13.09 3.17 14.85
N LEU A 64 13.91 2.20 15.24
CA LEU A 64 13.48 1.05 16.02
C LEU A 64 13.04 1.48 17.44
N GLU A 65 13.86 2.29 18.11
CA GLU A 65 13.54 2.87 19.43
C GLU A 65 12.23 3.67 19.39
N GLN A 66 12.00 4.45 18.34
CA GLN A 66 10.74 5.18 18.13
C GLN A 66 9.53 4.26 17.98
N ILE A 67 9.68 3.12 17.30
CA ILE A 67 8.59 2.15 17.14
C ILE A 67 8.23 1.49 18.48
N GLU A 68 9.23 1.20 19.30
CA GLU A 68 9.05 0.54 20.60
C GLU A 68 8.52 1.49 21.68
N THR A 69 8.90 2.77 21.61
CA THR A 69 8.48 3.80 22.57
C THR A 69 7.13 4.41 22.20
N ALA A 70 6.69 4.30 20.94
CA ALA A 70 5.41 4.84 20.52
C ALA A 70 4.25 4.03 21.16
N PRO A 71 3.32 4.69 21.87
CA PRO A 71 2.12 4.02 22.36
C PRO A 71 1.32 3.47 21.18
N GLU A 72 0.85 2.23 21.28
CA GLU A 72 0.06 1.56 20.23
C GLU A 72 -1.05 2.49 19.73
N THR A 73 -0.84 3.12 18.57
CA THR A 73 -1.83 4.02 17.98
C THR A 73 -3.05 3.18 17.60
N ARG A 74 -4.14 3.36 18.36
CA ARG A 74 -5.46 2.78 18.13
C ARG A 74 -5.80 2.86 16.64
N LEU A 75 -6.10 1.71 16.04
CA LEU A 75 -6.53 1.59 14.66
C LEU A 75 -7.82 2.43 14.47
N VAL A 76 -7.73 3.55 13.74
CA VAL A 76 -8.94 4.18 13.18
C VAL A 76 -9.30 3.38 11.93
N ASN A 77 -10.37 2.58 12.01
CA ASN A 77 -10.94 1.89 10.85
C ASN A 77 -11.52 2.93 9.89
N ILE A 78 -10.74 3.34 8.88
CA ILE A 78 -11.22 4.16 7.75
C ILE A 78 -11.67 3.24 6.62
N PHE A 79 -12.49 2.22 6.91
CA PHE A 79 -13.34 1.64 5.89
C PHE A 79 -14.58 2.52 5.78
N ARG A 80 -14.50 3.60 5.00
CA ARG A 80 -15.71 4.24 4.49
C ARG A 80 -16.15 3.43 3.28
N PRO A 81 -17.28 2.71 3.32
CA PRO A 81 -17.81 2.11 2.10
C PRO A 81 -18.10 3.24 1.12
N VAL A 82 -17.37 3.26 0.00
CA VAL A 82 -17.72 4.12 -1.14
C VAL A 82 -19.07 3.62 -1.64
N LYS A 83 -20.15 4.35 -1.35
CA LYS A 83 -21.44 4.08 -1.99
C LYS A 83 -21.24 4.32 -3.48
N PRO A 84 -21.32 3.30 -4.35
CA PRO A 84 -21.17 3.52 -5.78
C PRO A 84 -22.29 4.46 -6.22
N SER A 85 -21.94 5.58 -6.85
CA SER A 85 -22.94 6.46 -7.44
C SER A 85 -23.60 5.73 -8.61
N HIS A 86 -24.91 5.92 -8.74
CA HIS A 86 -25.79 5.24 -9.71
C HIS A 86 -25.37 5.46 -11.19
N ASN A 87 -24.42 6.37 -11.43
CA ASN A 87 -23.94 6.76 -12.76
C ASN A 87 -22.73 5.95 -13.24
N PHE A 88 -22.02 5.21 -12.37
CA PHE A 88 -20.86 4.40 -12.78
C PHE A 88 -21.26 3.07 -13.44
N ILE A 89 -22.36 2.46 -13.00
CA ILE A 89 -22.83 1.15 -13.49
C ILE A 89 -23.32 1.21 -14.95
N ARG A 90 -23.73 2.39 -15.45
CA ARG A 90 -24.22 2.54 -16.82
C ARG A 90 -23.12 2.51 -17.89
N SER A 91 -21.88 2.90 -17.52
CA SER A 91 -20.73 2.92 -18.44
C SER A 91 -20.23 1.52 -18.82
N LEU A 92 -20.29 0.57 -17.89
CA LEU A 92 -19.81 -0.80 -18.12
C LEU A 92 -20.79 -1.67 -18.93
N ARG A 93 -22.07 -1.28 -19.03
CA ARG A 93 -23.08 -2.06 -19.77
C ARG A 93 -23.03 -1.84 -21.29
N ASN A 94 -22.42 -0.75 -21.76
CA ASN A 94 -22.30 -0.44 -23.20
C ASN A 94 -21.04 -1.03 -23.86
N SER A 95 -20.13 -1.67 -23.12
CA SER A 95 -18.92 -2.29 -23.70
C SER A 95 -19.04 -3.82 -23.86
N PHE A 96 -20.12 -4.44 -23.35
CA PHE A 96 -20.33 -5.90 -23.39
C PHE A 96 -21.44 -6.34 -24.37
N SER A 97 -21.93 -5.44 -25.22
CA SER A 97 -22.93 -5.74 -26.26
C SER A 97 -22.33 -5.84 -27.68
N LEU A 98 -21.01 -5.74 -27.83
CA LEU A 98 -20.33 -5.89 -29.13
C LEU A 98 -19.52 -7.19 -29.27
N LEU A 99 -19.49 -8.07 -28.25
CA LEU A 99 -19.05 -9.45 -28.44
C LEU A 99 -20.24 -10.26 -28.94
N ASN A 100 -20.42 -10.11 -30.25
CA ASN A 100 -21.42 -10.72 -31.08
C ASN A 100 -21.43 -12.24 -30.90
N ALA A 101 -22.63 -12.73 -30.59
CA ALA A 101 -23.14 -14.05 -30.88
C ALA A 101 -22.44 -14.74 -32.07
N ARG A 102 -21.66 -15.80 -31.79
CA ARG A 102 -21.51 -16.97 -32.67
C ARG A 102 -20.82 -18.09 -31.90
N SER A 103 -21.48 -19.26 -31.89
CA SER A 103 -20.99 -20.58 -31.46
C SER A 103 -21.08 -20.94 -29.97
N LEU A 104 -22.31 -21.09 -29.47
CA LEU A 104 -22.64 -21.98 -28.35
C LEU A 104 -23.80 -22.89 -28.77
N SER A 105 -23.49 -23.87 -29.62
CA SER A 105 -24.42 -24.97 -29.95
C SER A 105 -23.65 -26.24 -30.32
N ARG A 106 -22.70 -26.67 -29.47
CA ARG A 106 -22.10 -28.01 -29.55
C ARG A 106 -21.22 -28.30 -28.34
N PHE A 107 -21.76 -28.43 -27.13
CA PHE A 107 -20.98 -29.03 -26.03
C PHE A 107 -21.79 -29.67 -24.88
N TRP A 108 -23.05 -30.06 -25.12
CA TRP A 108 -23.78 -30.95 -24.20
C TRP A 108 -24.52 -32.02 -25.01
N LYS A 109 -23.76 -32.99 -25.51
CA LYS A 109 -24.24 -34.34 -25.84
C LYS A 109 -23.01 -35.24 -25.91
N THR A 110 -23.12 -36.41 -25.29
CA THR A 110 -22.13 -37.50 -25.14
C THR A 110 -21.12 -37.36 -23.99
N ALA A 111 -21.61 -37.53 -22.77
CA ALA A 111 -20.96 -38.41 -21.80
C ALA A 111 -21.93 -39.58 -21.59
N GLY A 112 -21.65 -40.68 -22.28
CA GLY A 112 -22.19 -42.01 -21.98
C GLY A 112 -21.24 -42.73 -21.04
#